data_AF-A0AAD7IDA0-F1
#
_entry.id   AF-A0AAD7IDA0-F1
#
_cell.length_a   1.000
_cell.length_b   1.000
_cell.length_c   1.000
_cell.angle_alpha   90.00
_cell.angle_beta   90.00
_cell.angle_gamma   90.00
#
_symmetry.space_group_name_H-M   'P 1'
#
loop_
_entity.id
_entity.type
_entity.pdbx_description
1 polymer ?
#
loop_
_entity_poly.entity_id
_entity_poly.type
_entity_poly.pdbx_seq_one_letter_code
_entity_poly.pdbx_strand_id
1 'polypeptide(L)'
;MAMSLVQMIWVTIVTVSNMVFTLREGLRPWISWADVHSDFGRIGVSPTAFIPAQTLLIIYLSWWAIPISALLFAGFFAFGEDAKREYSAYWHATVRVVRRVLRRPAAATLGAVPVGLPTLTADSKSKSHYASEFDATDS
;
A
#
# COMPACT_ATOMS: atom_id res chain seq x y z
N MET A 1 -19.62 -8.90 -3.68
CA MET A 1 -20.85 -8.71 -4.49
C MET A 1 -21.40 -7.28 -4.45
N ALA A 2 -21.46 -6.61 -3.30
CA ALA A 2 -21.99 -5.24 -3.24
C ALA A 2 -21.20 -4.23 -4.10
N MET A 3 -19.86 -4.28 -4.06
CA MET A 3 -18.99 -3.39 -4.84
C MET A 3 -19.27 -3.48 -6.35
N SER A 4 -19.35 -4.70 -6.89
CA SER A 4 -19.59 -4.91 -8.32
C SER A 4 -20.95 -4.39 -8.77
N LEU A 5 -22.00 -4.54 -7.94
CA LEU A 5 -23.32 -4.00 -8.26
C LEU A 5 -23.31 -2.47 -8.31
N VAL A 6 -22.70 -1.83 -7.30
CA VAL A 6 -22.58 -0.36 -7.27
C VAL A 6 -21.78 0.14 -8.47
N GLN A 7 -20.66 -0.50 -8.78
CA GLN A 7 -19.82 -0.12 -9.92
C GLN A 7 -20.52 -0.31 -11.26
N MET A 8 -21.25 -1.41 -11.46
CA MET A 8 -21.98 -1.62 -12.72
C MET A 8 -23.09 -0.58 -12.92
N ILE A 9 -23.86 -0.27 -11.88
CA ILE A 9 -24.90 0.76 -11.96
C ILE A 9 -24.25 2.12 -12.25
N TRP A 10 -23.21 2.48 -11.48
CA TRP A 10 -22.50 3.75 -11.62
C TRP A 10 -21.89 3.94 -13.02
N VAL A 11 -21.09 2.97 -13.49
CA VAL A 11 -20.43 3.03 -14.79
C VAL A 11 -21.44 3.05 -15.93
N THR A 12 -22.53 2.29 -15.83
CA THR A 12 -23.58 2.31 -16.85
C THR A 12 -24.21 3.69 -16.97
N ILE A 13 -24.56 4.32 -15.84
CA ILE A 13 -25.12 5.68 -15.83
C ILE A 13 -24.14 6.67 -16.47
N VAL A 14 -22.89 6.68 -16.01
CA VAL A 14 -21.85 7.60 -16.54
C VAL A 14 -21.64 7.40 -18.03
N THR A 15 -21.60 6.15 -18.50
CA THR A 15 -21.36 5.83 -19.91
C THR A 15 -22.54 6.25 -20.78
N VAL A 16 -23.77 5.95 -20.37
CA VAL A 16 -24.98 6.35 -21.10
C VAL A 16 -25.09 7.88 -21.16
N SER A 17 -24.87 8.58 -20.05
CA SER A 17 -24.89 10.05 -20.03
C SER A 17 -23.84 10.67 -20.97
N ASN A 18 -22.61 10.15 -20.98
CA ASN A 18 -21.57 10.62 -21.90
C ASN A 18 -21.91 10.32 -23.36
N MET A 19 -22.47 9.14 -23.65
CA MET A 19 -22.81 8.76 -25.01
C MET A 19 -23.96 9.62 -25.56
N VAL A 20 -25.00 9.86 -24.77
CA VAL A 20 -26.10 10.77 -25.13
C VAL A 20 -25.56 12.18 -25.39
N PHE A 21 -24.69 12.70 -24.52
CA PHE A 21 -24.11 14.03 -24.69
C PHE A 21 -23.21 14.14 -25.93
N THR A 22 -22.41 13.11 -26.20
CA THR A 22 -21.48 13.07 -27.34
C THR A 22 -22.22 12.96 -28.67
N LEU A 23 -23.32 12.20 -28.71
CA LEU A 23 -24.07 11.93 -29.93
C LEU A 23 -25.20 12.94 -30.20
N ARG A 24 -25.40 13.94 -29.32
CA ARG A 24 -26.55 14.85 -29.41
C ARG A 24 -26.63 15.65 -30.72
N GLU A 25 -25.48 15.98 -31.31
CA GLU A 25 -25.38 16.73 -32.58
C GLU A 25 -25.30 15.78 -33.79
N GLY A 26 -25.40 14.47 -33.57
CA GLY A 26 -25.21 13.44 -34.58
C GLY A 26 -23.76 13.07 -34.83
N LEU A 27 -23.57 12.02 -35.63
CA LEU A 27 -22.25 11.58 -36.11
C LEU A 27 -21.92 12.30 -37.42
N ARG A 28 -20.65 12.70 -37.57
CA ARG A 28 -20.16 13.21 -38.87
C ARG A 28 -20.19 12.05 -39.89
N PRO A 29 -20.61 12.31 -41.14
CA PRO A 29 -20.66 11.30 -42.18
C PRO A 29 -19.26 10.77 -42.50
N TRP A 30 -19.16 9.46 -42.77
CA TRP A 30 -17.92 8.86 -43.25
C TRP A 30 -17.86 8.97 -44.77
N ILE A 31 -16.94 9.80 -45.29
CA ILE A 31 -16.82 10.06 -46.74
C ILE A 31 -15.59 9.37 -47.32
N SER A 32 -14.42 9.56 -46.71
CA SER A 32 -13.16 8.94 -47.14
C SER A 32 -12.13 8.89 -46.01
N TRP A 33 -11.03 8.16 -46.22
CA TRP A 33 -9.93 8.09 -45.26
C TRP A 33 -9.25 9.45 -45.03
N ALA A 34 -9.08 10.25 -46.10
CA ALA A 34 -8.48 11.58 -45.98
C ALA A 34 -9.37 12.55 -45.20
N ASP A 35 -10.69 12.47 -45.39
CA ASP A 35 -11.67 13.36 -44.73
C ASP A 35 -11.67 13.18 -43.21
N VAL A 36 -11.72 11.94 -42.72
CA VAL A 36 -11.75 11.66 -41.28
C VAL A 36 -10.44 11.99 -40.56
N HIS A 37 -9.32 12.14 -41.30
CA HIS A 37 -8.01 12.50 -40.74
C HIS A 37 -7.62 13.97 -40.97
N SER A 38 -8.43 14.76 -41.68
CA SER A 38 -8.08 16.13 -42.07
C SER A 38 -7.79 17.06 -40.87
N ASP A 39 -8.44 16.83 -39.73
CA ASP A 39 -8.40 17.69 -38.54
C ASP A 39 -7.84 16.99 -37.28
N PHE A 40 -7.11 15.87 -37.41
CA PHE A 40 -6.72 15.05 -36.24
C PHE A 40 -5.95 15.81 -35.15
N GLY A 41 -5.14 16.81 -35.53
CA GLY A 41 -4.36 17.63 -34.59
C GLY A 41 -5.04 18.94 -34.15
N ARG A 42 -6.26 19.22 -34.60
CA ARG A 42 -6.91 20.51 -34.35
C ARG A 42 -7.55 20.53 -32.97
N ILE A 43 -7.04 21.39 -32.08
CA ILE A 43 -7.64 21.61 -30.75
C ILE A 43 -8.64 22.77 -30.85
N GLY A 44 -9.92 22.47 -30.69
CA GLY A 44 -10.96 23.49 -30.57
C GLY A 44 -10.99 24.08 -29.16
N VAL A 45 -10.54 25.32 -29.00
CA VAL A 45 -10.69 26.07 -27.74
C VAL A 45 -11.91 26.96 -27.82
N SER A 46 -12.83 26.79 -26.87
CA SER A 46 -14.03 27.61 -26.74
C SER A 46 -14.01 28.34 -25.40
N PRO A 47 -14.08 29.69 -25.37
CA PRO A 47 -14.18 30.42 -24.11
C PRO A 47 -15.45 30.00 -23.37
N THR A 48 -15.35 29.83 -22.05
CA THR A 48 -16.45 29.36 -21.19
C THR A 48 -17.69 30.25 -21.28
N ALA A 49 -17.52 31.56 -21.52
CA ALA A 49 -18.61 32.52 -21.67
C ALA A 49 -19.56 32.22 -22.84
N PHE A 50 -19.09 31.48 -23.86
CA PHE A 50 -19.92 31.11 -25.02
C PHE A 50 -20.52 29.70 -24.89
N ILE A 51 -20.25 28.99 -23.80
CA ILE A 51 -20.75 27.63 -23.59
C ILE A 51 -22.06 27.71 -22.80
N PRO A 52 -23.17 27.12 -23.30
CA PRO A 52 -24.42 27.10 -22.56
C PRO A 52 -24.26 26.46 -21.18
N ALA A 53 -24.92 27.02 -20.16
CA ALA A 53 -24.81 26.56 -18.78
C ALA A 53 -25.11 25.05 -18.62
N GLN A 54 -26.08 24.53 -19.38
CA GLN A 54 -26.40 23.10 -19.39
C GLN A 54 -25.24 22.24 -19.94
N THR A 55 -24.54 22.73 -20.96
CA THR A 55 -23.37 22.04 -21.52
C THR A 55 -22.22 22.03 -20.51
N LEU A 56 -21.96 23.16 -19.84
CA LEU A 56 -20.97 23.24 -18.77
C LEU A 56 -21.28 22.29 -17.61
N LEU A 57 -22.55 22.20 -17.20
CA LEU A 57 -22.97 21.28 -16.15
C LEU A 57 -22.61 19.82 -16.50
N ILE A 58 -22.92 19.39 -17.72
CA ILE A 58 -22.63 18.01 -18.15
C ILE A 58 -21.12 17.78 -18.25
N ILE A 59 -20.35 18.74 -18.74
CA ILE A 59 -18.88 18.68 -18.75
C ILE A 59 -18.34 18.48 -17.33
N TYR A 60 -18.82 19.26 -16.37
CA TYR A 60 -18.40 19.11 -14.97
C TYR A 60 -18.84 17.78 -14.36
N LEU A 61 -20.06 17.30 -14.66
CA LEU A 61 -20.51 15.98 -14.23
C LEU A 61 -19.59 14.87 -14.76
N SER A 62 -19.23 14.92 -16.05
CA SER A 62 -18.28 13.98 -16.64
C SER A 62 -16.89 14.09 -16.02
N TRP A 63 -16.43 15.30 -15.71
CA TRP A 63 -15.16 15.52 -15.01
C TRP A 63 -15.18 14.87 -13.62
N TRP A 64 -16.23 15.10 -12.84
CA TRP A 64 -16.38 14.57 -11.48
C TRP A 64 -16.62 13.06 -11.44
N ALA A 65 -16.97 12.43 -12.57
CA ALA A 65 -17.15 10.99 -12.63
C ALA A 65 -15.89 10.21 -12.20
N ILE A 66 -14.69 10.69 -12.55
CA ILE A 66 -13.43 10.03 -12.19
C ILE A 66 -13.16 10.12 -10.67
N PRO A 67 -13.16 11.31 -10.03
CA PRO A 67 -13.04 11.42 -8.57
C PRO A 67 -14.07 10.59 -7.81
N ILE A 68 -15.34 10.63 -8.24
CA ILE A 68 -16.41 9.85 -7.58
C ILE A 68 -16.12 8.35 -7.70
N SER A 69 -15.71 7.88 -8.89
CA SER A 69 -15.32 6.48 -9.08
C SER A 69 -14.18 6.08 -8.16
N ALA A 70 -13.16 6.93 -8.03
CA ALA A 70 -12.04 6.70 -7.12
C ALA A 70 -12.50 6.63 -5.65
N LEU A 71 -13.39 7.52 -5.23
CA LEU A 71 -13.97 7.50 -3.88
C LEU A 71 -14.81 6.25 -3.62
N LEU A 72 -15.58 5.78 -4.61
CA LEU A 72 -16.34 4.53 -4.50
C LEU A 72 -15.39 3.34 -4.30
N PHE A 73 -14.35 3.22 -5.12
CA PHE A 73 -13.35 2.17 -4.98
C PHE A 73 -12.62 2.26 -3.63
N ALA A 74 -12.16 3.45 -3.26
CA ALA A 74 -11.52 3.68 -1.98
C ALA A 74 -12.45 3.29 -0.83
N GLY A 75 -13.74 3.63 -0.89
CA GLY A 75 -14.72 3.25 0.13
C GLY A 75 -14.83 1.73 0.31
N PHE A 76 -14.98 0.98 -0.78
CA PHE A 76 -15.09 -0.48 -0.70
C PHE A 76 -13.79 -1.16 -0.28
N PHE A 77 -12.63 -0.67 -0.75
CA PHE A 77 -11.34 -1.28 -0.45
C PHE A 77 -10.77 -0.86 0.91
N ALA A 78 -10.93 0.40 1.31
CA ALA A 78 -10.43 0.88 2.60
C ALA A 78 -11.30 0.42 3.77
N PHE A 79 -12.61 0.23 3.58
CA PHE A 79 -13.51 -0.19 4.66
C PHE A 79 -13.94 -1.65 4.60
N GLY A 80 -13.29 -2.46 3.76
CA GLY A 80 -13.45 -3.90 3.75
C GLY A 80 -13.09 -4.54 5.09
N GLU A 81 -13.72 -5.66 5.41
CA GLU A 81 -13.50 -6.37 6.68
C GLU A 81 -12.04 -6.83 6.83
N ASP A 82 -11.45 -7.34 5.74
CA ASP A 82 -10.05 -7.71 5.69
C ASP A 82 -9.12 -6.50 5.92
N ALA A 83 -9.42 -5.36 5.29
CA ALA A 83 -8.63 -4.14 5.44
C ALA A 83 -8.67 -3.62 6.89
N LYS A 84 -9.86 -3.59 7.51
CA LYS A 84 -10.04 -3.19 8.91
C LYS A 84 -9.30 -4.11 9.89
N ARG A 85 -9.33 -5.43 9.63
CA ARG A 85 -8.60 -6.42 10.43
C ARG A 85 -7.10 -6.15 10.39
N GLU A 86 -6.58 -5.86 9.20
CA GLU A 86 -5.17 -5.59 8.99
C GLU A 86 -4.74 -4.26 9.63
N TYR A 87 -5.56 -3.20 9.51
CA TYR A 87 -5.30 -1.93 10.21
C TYR A 87 -5.20 -2.11 11.72
N SER A 88 -6.08 -2.93 12.30
CA SER A 88 -6.07 -3.23 13.73
C SER A 88 -4.82 -4.02 14.13
N ALA A 89 -4.39 -4.98 13.32
CA ALA A 89 -3.18 -5.76 13.54
C ALA A 89 -1.92 -4.86 13.54
N TYR A 90 -1.77 -4.01 12.51
CA TYR A 90 -0.66 -3.05 12.44
C TYR A 90 -0.71 -2.03 13.56
N TRP A 91 -1.89 -1.55 13.93
CA TRP A 91 -2.05 -0.64 15.06
C TRP A 91 -1.57 -1.28 16.36
N HIS A 92 -2.02 -2.50 16.65
CA HIS A 92 -1.58 -3.22 17.84
C HIS A 92 -0.08 -3.53 17.83
N ALA A 93 0.48 -3.92 16.68
CA ALA A 93 1.91 -4.14 16.52
C ALA A 93 2.70 -2.85 16.81
N THR A 94 2.26 -1.73 16.24
CA THR A 94 2.87 -0.41 16.44
C THR A 94 2.81 0.00 17.90
N VAL A 95 1.63 -0.09 18.53
CA VAL A 95 1.47 0.22 19.96
C VAL A 95 2.36 -0.67 20.84
N ARG A 96 2.50 -1.96 20.50
CA ARG A 96 3.40 -2.88 21.23
C ARG A 96 4.86 -2.46 21.09
N VAL A 97 5.32 -2.10 19.89
CA VAL A 97 6.69 -1.64 19.65
C VAL A 97 6.95 -0.33 20.39
N VAL A 98 6.08 0.66 20.24
CA VAL A 98 6.19 1.96 20.92
C VAL A 98 6.24 1.78 22.44
N ARG A 99 5.35 0.96 23.01
CA ARG A 99 5.37 0.65 24.45
C ARG A 99 6.67 -0.04 24.88
N ARG A 100 7.21 -0.97 24.09
CA ARG A 100 8.49 -1.64 24.41
C ARG A 100 9.66 -0.67 24.39
N VAL A 101 9.72 0.23 23.42
CA VAL A 101 10.77 1.25 23.31
C VAL A 101 10.69 2.24 24.48
N LEU A 102 9.49 2.76 24.77
CA LEU A 102 9.27 3.71 25.87
C LEU A 102 9.45 3.08 27.26
N ARG A 103 9.21 1.77 27.41
CA ARG A 103 9.40 1.04 28.68
C ARG A 103 10.82 0.51 28.89
N ARG A 104 11.79 0.81 28.02
CA ARG A 104 13.19 0.45 28.30
C ARG A 104 13.62 1.17 29.58
N PRO A 105 13.90 0.46 30.69
CA PRO A 105 14.39 1.12 31.89
C PRO A 105 15.76 1.73 31.57
N ALA A 106 15.96 3.01 31.94
CA ALA A 106 17.24 3.71 31.83
C ALA A 106 18.37 3.07 32.67
N ALA A 107 18.09 2.00 33.41
CA ALA A 107 19.01 1.39 34.37
C ALA A 107 20.03 0.41 33.75
N ALA A 108 19.97 0.08 32.46
CA ALA A 108 20.86 -0.91 31.85
C ALA A 108 22.11 -0.34 31.16
N THR A 109 22.42 0.95 31.32
CA THR A 109 23.59 1.59 30.65
C THR A 109 24.78 1.88 31.58
N LEU A 110 24.74 1.45 32.85
CA LEU A 110 25.88 1.54 33.78
C LEU A 110 26.11 0.20 34.50
N GLY A 111 25.98 -0.91 33.78
CA GLY A 111 26.46 -2.21 34.24
C GLY A 111 27.97 -2.27 34.10
N ALA A 112 28.66 -2.18 35.23
CA ALA A 112 30.10 -2.33 35.37
C ALA A 112 30.66 -3.43 34.45
N VAL A 113 31.62 -3.08 33.60
CA VAL A 113 32.55 -4.03 33.00
C VAL A 113 33.28 -4.69 34.17
N PRO A 114 33.11 -6.01 34.44
CA PRO A 114 33.98 -6.65 35.40
C PRO A 114 35.33 -6.79 34.70
N VAL A 115 36.28 -5.95 35.09
CA VAL A 115 37.69 -6.18 34.78
C VAL A 115 38.09 -7.43 35.58
N GLY A 116 37.88 -8.59 34.96
CA GLY A 116 38.39 -9.86 35.47
C GLY A 116 39.90 -9.83 35.38
N LEU A 117 40.58 -9.53 36.49
CA LEU A 117 41.97 -9.93 36.65
C LEU A 117 42.01 -11.47 36.55
N PRO A 118 42.83 -12.07 35.67
CA PRO A 118 43.04 -13.50 35.70
C PRO A 118 43.87 -13.83 36.94
N THR A 119 43.20 -14.19 38.04
CA THR A 119 43.87 -14.85 39.16
C THR A 119 44.27 -16.24 38.69
N LEU A 120 45.54 -16.41 38.32
CA LEU A 120 46.15 -17.71 38.06
C LEU A 120 46.22 -18.49 39.38
N THR A 121 45.14 -19.21 39.71
CA THR A 121 45.23 -20.30 40.67
C THR A 121 45.85 -21.49 39.95
N ALA A 122 47.09 -21.82 40.29
CA ALA A 122 47.75 -23.03 39.85
C ALA A 122 46.92 -24.27 40.24
N ASP A 123 46.35 -24.95 39.25
CA ASP A 123 45.62 -26.19 39.43
C ASP A 123 46.61 -27.34 39.68
N SER A 124 46.64 -27.87 40.91
CA SER A 124 47.51 -28.97 41.32
C SER A 124 46.92 -30.36 41.06
N LYS A 125 45.90 -30.51 40.21
CA LYS A 125 45.25 -31.80 39.92
C LYS A 125 45.78 -32.57 38.71
N SER A 126 46.95 -32.23 38.17
CA SER A 126 47.54 -32.96 37.03
C SER A 126 48.35 -34.22 37.40
N LYS A 127 48.59 -34.55 38.67
CA LYS A 127 49.61 -35.58 39.02
C LYS A 127 49.11 -36.99 39.36
N SER A 128 47.81 -37.26 39.46
CA SER A 128 47.35 -38.60 39.88
C SER A 128 46.81 -39.50 38.77
N HIS A 129 46.72 -39.03 37.52
CA HIS A 129 45.98 -39.76 36.48
C HIS A 129 46.85 -40.57 35.50
N TYR A 130 48.18 -40.50 35.60
CA TYR A 130 49.11 -41.26 34.73
C TYR A 130 49.74 -42.49 35.41
N ALA A 131 49.46 -42.73 36.69
CA ALA A 131 50.05 -43.85 37.42
C ALA A 131 49.28 -45.18 37.26
N SER A 132 48.11 -45.19 36.61
CA SER A 132 47.23 -46.37 36.54
C SER A 132 47.22 -47.07 35.18
N GLU A 133 48.09 -46.69 34.24
CA GLU A 133 48.04 -47.18 32.85
C GLU A 133 49.26 -48.04 32.44
N PHE A 134 50.19 -48.32 33.36
CA PHE A 134 51.41 -49.09 33.06
C PHE A 134 51.44 -50.52 33.61
N ASP A 135 50.38 -50.99 34.28
CA ASP A 135 50.35 -52.28 34.97
C ASP A 135 49.47 -53.35 34.27
N ALA A 136 49.16 -53.16 32.99
CA ALA A 136 48.25 -54.06 32.26
C ALA A 136 48.79 -54.50 30.89
N THR A 137 50.04 -54.98 30.81
CA THR A 137 50.49 -55.85 29.71
C THR A 137 51.63 -56.75 30.17
N ASP A 138 51.30 -57.87 30.79
CA ASP A 138 52.17 -59.05 30.90
C ASP A 138 51.29 -60.30 31.03
N SER A 139 50.95 -60.92 29.89
CA SER A 139 50.51 -62.32 29.74
C SER A 139 50.66 -62.76 28.28
#